data_AF-A0A7W1HJQ1-F1
#
_entry.id   AF-A0A7W1HJQ1-F1
#
_cell.length_a   1.000
_cell.length_b   1.000
_cell.length_c   1.000
_cell.angle_alpha   90.00
_cell.angle_beta   90.00
_cell.angle_gamma   90.00
#
_symmetry.space_group_name_H-M   'P 1'
#
loop_
_entity.id
_entity.type
_entity.pdbx_description
1 polymer ?
#
loop_
_entity_poly.entity_id
_entity_poly.type
_entity_poly.pdbx_seq_one_letter_code
_entity_poly.pdbx_strand_id
1 'polypeptide(L)'
;MGELVLPVDSARLRLRRFTPADALAFAAYRSDPAVARFQGWSTPFEPDAASRFIAAQADLAGPTRGRWVQIAVEHAGELIGDVAVRLDDDGRLATIGYTLAPAHQGRGFAREAVACLLDHLLDTLGVHRVEASLDPRNVASARLLERLGFDHEGTFLSAVVADGEWTDDDHYALTADRRRTWNERQRARPDDVRFVEVTAGNRQQVLRLEIHHSQQRFVAPMAQSFADALVPDVVDGEPVVPWFRAIEADSSLAGFVMIAARTEAHPEAYLWRLLVDRWHQRRGIGERALELLVEQLRADGHETLLVSWHPGAGGPEPFYLDRGFVPTGIVEDGEIEARLRL
;
A
#
# COMPACT_ATOMS: atom_id res chain seq x y z
N MET A 1 -28.59 -15.64 3.52
CA MET A 1 -27.27 -15.05 3.86
C MET A 1 -26.69 -15.91 4.95
N GLY A 2 -25.40 -16.28 4.87
CA GLY A 2 -24.74 -16.99 5.96
C GLY A 2 -24.60 -16.09 7.20
N GLU A 3 -24.23 -16.66 8.33
CA GLU A 3 -23.82 -15.91 9.51
C GLU A 3 -22.31 -16.08 9.71
N LEU A 4 -21.61 -15.02 10.10
CA LEU A 4 -20.24 -15.16 10.62
C LEU A 4 -20.35 -15.63 12.07
N VAL A 5 -20.17 -16.92 12.29
CA VAL A 5 -20.15 -17.52 13.64
C VAL A 5 -18.74 -17.48 14.19
N LEU A 6 -18.55 -16.74 15.29
CA LEU A 6 -17.27 -16.68 16.00
C LEU A 6 -17.17 -17.85 17.02
N PRO A 7 -15.99 -18.48 17.18
CA PRO A 7 -14.69 -18.08 16.62
C PRO A 7 -14.45 -18.59 15.19
N VAL A 8 -13.56 -17.90 14.48
CA VAL A 8 -13.01 -18.32 13.19
C VAL A 8 -11.50 -18.40 13.30
N ASP A 9 -10.93 -19.49 12.81
CA ASP A 9 -9.49 -19.72 12.83
C ASP A 9 -8.88 -19.43 11.44
N SER A 10 -7.73 -18.75 11.44
CA SER A 10 -6.83 -18.62 10.28
C SER A 10 -5.57 -19.47 10.49
N ALA A 11 -4.54 -19.29 9.67
CA ALA A 11 -3.30 -20.08 9.79
C ALA A 11 -2.59 -19.90 11.14
N ARG A 12 -2.61 -18.69 11.71
CA ARG A 12 -1.90 -18.34 12.95
C ARG A 12 -2.79 -17.68 14.00
N LEU A 13 -3.99 -17.27 13.63
CA LEU A 13 -4.85 -16.42 14.46
C LEU A 13 -6.19 -17.08 14.72
N ARG A 14 -6.79 -16.70 15.85
CA ARG A 14 -8.18 -16.98 16.17
C ARG A 14 -8.92 -15.66 16.31
N LEU A 15 -9.89 -15.43 15.43
CA LEU A 15 -10.82 -14.31 15.51
C LEU A 15 -11.99 -14.75 16.38
N ARG A 16 -12.16 -14.12 17.54
CA ARG A 16 -13.15 -14.54 18.54
C ARG A 16 -13.88 -13.36 19.16
N ARG A 17 -14.93 -13.66 19.92
CA ARG A 17 -15.55 -12.67 20.80
C ARG A 17 -14.58 -12.24 21.89
N PHE A 18 -14.72 -10.99 22.33
CA PHE A 18 -14.09 -10.53 23.56
C PHE A 18 -14.67 -11.25 24.77
N THR A 19 -13.82 -11.45 25.78
CA THR A 19 -14.16 -11.96 27.10
C THR A 19 -13.84 -10.91 28.14
N PRO A 20 -14.44 -10.95 29.34
CA PRO A 20 -14.10 -10.01 30.42
C PRO A 20 -12.60 -9.99 30.77
N ALA A 21 -11.88 -11.11 30.57
CA ALA A 21 -10.45 -11.20 30.84
C ALA A 21 -9.58 -10.37 29.88
N ASP A 22 -10.12 -10.00 28.70
CA ASP A 22 -9.39 -9.24 27.68
C ASP A 22 -9.30 -7.74 28.02
N ALA A 23 -10.09 -7.24 28.98
CA ALA A 23 -10.26 -5.81 29.23
C ALA A 23 -8.94 -5.08 29.54
N LEU A 24 -8.04 -5.70 30.31
CA LEU A 24 -6.74 -5.10 30.64
C LEU A 24 -5.83 -5.00 29.41
N ALA A 25 -5.72 -6.07 28.62
CA ALA A 25 -4.91 -6.06 27.41
C ALA A 25 -5.47 -5.10 26.36
N PHE A 26 -6.80 -5.08 26.20
CA PHE A 26 -7.54 -4.16 25.35
C PHE A 26 -7.28 -2.69 25.71
N ALA A 27 -7.39 -2.36 26.99
CA ALA A 27 -7.08 -1.02 27.50
C ALA A 27 -5.62 -0.64 27.29
N ALA A 28 -4.70 -1.57 27.53
CA ALA A 28 -3.27 -1.33 27.44
C ALA A 28 -2.85 -0.89 26.02
N TYR A 29 -3.20 -1.67 24.98
CA TYR A 29 -2.76 -1.31 23.63
C TYR A 29 -3.53 -0.11 23.05
N ARG A 30 -4.77 0.15 23.47
CA ARG A 30 -5.51 1.36 23.04
C ARG A 30 -5.04 2.64 23.73
N SER A 31 -4.39 2.50 24.88
CA SER A 31 -3.75 3.60 25.60
C SER A 31 -2.34 3.91 25.10
N ASP A 32 -1.75 3.05 24.27
CA ASP A 32 -0.43 3.29 23.69
C ASP A 32 -0.50 4.48 22.71
N PRO A 33 0.30 5.55 22.92
CA PRO A 33 0.27 6.73 22.05
C PRO A 33 0.56 6.43 20.58
N ALA A 34 1.41 5.44 20.28
CA ALA A 34 1.72 5.04 18.92
C ALA A 34 0.53 4.36 18.23
N VAL A 35 -0.36 3.72 19.00
CA VAL A 35 -1.60 3.11 18.49
C VAL A 35 -2.70 4.17 18.35
N ALA A 36 -2.86 5.02 19.36
CA ALA A 36 -3.96 5.98 19.42
C ALA A 36 -3.81 7.16 18.46
N ARG A 37 -2.59 7.45 17.98
CA ARG A 37 -2.25 8.60 17.14
C ARG A 37 -3.22 8.89 15.97
N PHE A 38 -3.82 7.85 15.39
CA PHE A 38 -4.72 7.96 14.23
C PHE A 38 -6.13 7.43 14.51
N GLN A 39 -6.54 7.45 15.78
CA GLN A 39 -7.77 6.81 16.23
C GLN A 39 -8.75 7.83 16.77
N GLY A 40 -10.05 7.54 16.62
CA GLY A 40 -11.13 8.41 17.07
C GLY A 40 -11.46 8.32 18.57
N TRP A 41 -10.67 7.61 19.37
CA TRP A 41 -10.87 7.51 20.82
C TRP A 41 -9.84 8.33 21.60
N SER A 42 -10.24 8.78 22.79
CA SER A 42 -9.36 9.50 23.70
C SER A 42 -8.42 8.57 24.45
N THR A 43 -7.19 9.04 24.70
CA THR A 43 -6.21 8.40 25.58
C THR A 43 -6.08 9.16 26.90
N PRO A 44 -5.87 8.46 28.03
CA PRO A 44 -5.79 7.00 28.18
C PRO A 44 -7.15 6.31 27.99
N PHE A 45 -7.13 5.06 27.53
CA PHE A 45 -8.32 4.23 27.39
C PHE A 45 -8.49 3.38 28.67
N GLU A 46 -9.28 3.89 29.61
CA GLU A 46 -9.40 3.33 30.97
C GLU A 46 -9.88 1.87 30.99
N PRO A 47 -9.33 1.00 31.88
CA PRO A 47 -9.77 -0.39 32.03
C PRO A 47 -11.27 -0.57 32.30
N ASP A 48 -11.90 0.36 33.03
CA ASP A 48 -13.34 0.34 33.28
C ASP A 48 -14.14 0.69 32.01
N ALA A 49 -13.61 1.55 31.15
CA ALA A 49 -14.20 1.84 29.84
C ALA A 49 -14.07 0.63 28.92
N ALA A 50 -12.91 -0.04 28.91
CA ALA A 50 -12.70 -1.31 28.21
C ALA A 50 -13.68 -2.40 28.67
N SER A 51 -13.84 -2.57 29.98
CA SER A 51 -14.76 -3.57 30.56
C SER A 51 -16.22 -3.29 30.16
N ARG A 52 -16.67 -2.03 30.23
CA ARG A 52 -18.01 -1.62 29.77
C ARG A 52 -18.20 -1.82 28.28
N PHE A 53 -17.20 -1.50 27.47
CA PHE A 53 -17.26 -1.70 26.02
C PHE A 53 -17.38 -3.19 25.67
N ILE A 54 -16.56 -4.05 26.29
CA ILE A 54 -16.61 -5.50 26.09
C ILE A 54 -17.97 -6.07 26.53
N ALA A 55 -18.49 -5.64 27.68
CA ALA A 55 -19.81 -6.06 28.15
C ALA A 55 -20.93 -5.68 27.16
N ALA A 56 -20.86 -4.47 26.55
CA ALA A 56 -21.82 -4.02 25.55
C ALA A 56 -21.76 -4.81 24.22
N GLN A 57 -20.70 -5.60 24.00
CA GLN A 57 -20.50 -6.46 22.83
C GLN A 57 -20.87 -7.93 23.11
N ALA A 58 -21.15 -8.31 24.36
CA ALA A 58 -21.27 -9.72 24.77
C ALA A 58 -22.40 -10.49 24.05
N ASP A 59 -23.51 -9.80 23.76
CA ASP A 59 -24.69 -10.38 23.09
C ASP A 59 -24.57 -10.38 21.56
N LEU A 60 -23.49 -9.81 21.00
CA LEU A 60 -23.25 -9.76 19.57
C LEU A 60 -22.49 -11.02 19.15
N ALA A 61 -23.20 -11.95 18.49
CA ALA A 61 -22.63 -13.21 18.00
C ALA A 61 -21.66 -13.03 16.80
N GLY A 62 -21.79 -11.91 16.08
CA GLY A 62 -21.04 -11.59 14.88
C GLY A 62 -21.47 -10.24 14.28
N PRO A 63 -21.02 -9.91 13.04
CA PRO A 63 -21.35 -8.68 12.33
C PRO A 63 -22.86 -8.41 12.35
N THR A 64 -23.25 -7.23 12.80
CA THR A 64 -24.64 -6.86 13.05
C THR A 64 -24.96 -5.54 12.35
N ARG A 65 -26.13 -5.46 11.71
CA ARG A 65 -26.59 -4.27 10.98
C ARG A 65 -26.64 -3.02 11.87
N GLY A 66 -26.15 -1.90 11.35
CA GLY A 66 -26.14 -0.60 12.03
C GLY A 66 -25.27 -0.54 13.29
N ARG A 67 -24.53 -1.60 13.63
CA ARG A 67 -23.78 -1.71 14.89
C ARG A 67 -22.32 -2.08 14.61
N TRP A 68 -21.42 -1.37 15.27
CA TRP A 68 -20.01 -1.78 15.33
C TRP A 68 -19.87 -3.03 16.20
N VAL A 69 -19.29 -4.08 15.61
CA VAL A 69 -18.95 -5.33 16.27
C VAL A 69 -17.43 -5.42 16.37
N GLN A 70 -16.94 -5.57 17.59
CA GLN A 70 -15.51 -5.69 17.87
C GLN A 70 -15.13 -7.16 18.04
N ILE A 71 -14.17 -7.62 17.25
CA ILE A 71 -13.71 -9.01 17.21
C ILE A 71 -12.26 -9.06 17.68
N ALA A 72 -12.01 -9.84 18.72
CA ALA A 72 -10.68 -10.03 19.28
C ALA A 72 -9.82 -10.87 18.33
N VAL A 73 -8.56 -10.46 18.14
CA VAL A 73 -7.54 -11.20 17.40
C VAL A 73 -6.61 -11.85 18.40
N GLU A 74 -6.68 -13.18 18.49
CA GLU A 74 -5.85 -13.99 19.36
C GLU A 74 -4.71 -14.65 18.57
N HIS A 75 -3.52 -14.70 19.15
CA HIS A 75 -2.40 -15.50 18.66
C HIS A 75 -1.77 -16.27 19.82
N ALA A 76 -1.66 -17.59 19.69
CA ALA A 76 -1.08 -18.46 20.72
C ALA A 76 -1.71 -18.29 22.12
N GLY A 77 -3.02 -18.04 22.19
CA GLY A 77 -3.76 -17.85 23.45
C GLY A 77 -3.72 -16.42 24.01
N GLU A 78 -3.00 -15.50 23.38
CA GLU A 78 -2.88 -14.10 23.81
C GLU A 78 -3.70 -13.17 22.92
N LEU A 79 -4.38 -12.18 23.51
CA LEU A 79 -5.01 -11.09 22.77
C LEU A 79 -3.93 -10.17 22.20
N ILE A 80 -3.84 -10.09 20.87
CA ILE A 80 -2.82 -9.27 20.18
C ILE A 80 -3.41 -8.03 19.51
N GLY A 81 -4.73 -7.88 19.51
CA GLY A 81 -5.43 -6.75 18.93
C GLY A 81 -6.89 -7.06 18.58
N ASP A 82 -7.45 -6.27 17.70
CA ASP A 82 -8.85 -6.36 17.28
C ASP A 82 -9.06 -5.99 15.81
N VAL A 83 -10.13 -6.57 15.24
CA VAL A 83 -10.77 -6.07 14.02
C VAL A 83 -12.20 -5.65 14.36
N ALA A 84 -12.68 -4.61 13.69
CA ALA A 84 -14.02 -4.08 13.87
C ALA A 84 -14.76 -4.17 12.54
N VAL A 85 -16.06 -4.41 12.60
CA VAL A 85 -16.93 -4.34 11.43
C VAL A 85 -18.26 -3.71 11.79
N ARG A 86 -18.77 -2.85 10.91
CA ARG A 86 -20.13 -2.34 10.95
C ARG A 86 -20.77 -2.61 9.60
N LEU A 87 -21.88 -3.33 9.60
CA LEU A 87 -22.72 -3.47 8.43
C LEU A 87 -23.64 -2.25 8.32
N ASP A 88 -23.94 -1.81 7.10
CA ASP A 88 -25.03 -0.88 6.85
C ASP A 88 -26.40 -1.51 7.20
N ASP A 89 -27.46 -0.71 7.10
CA ASP A 89 -28.81 -1.15 7.46
C ASP A 89 -29.31 -2.29 6.57
N ASP A 90 -28.88 -2.33 5.30
CA ASP A 90 -29.23 -3.39 4.35
C ASP A 90 -28.34 -4.64 4.50
N GLY A 91 -27.18 -4.53 5.14
CA GLY A 91 -26.16 -5.57 5.23
C GLY A 91 -25.39 -5.81 3.92
N ARG A 92 -25.40 -4.84 3.00
CA ARG A 92 -24.72 -4.92 1.70
C ARG A 92 -23.37 -4.23 1.68
N LEU A 93 -23.17 -3.26 2.57
CA LEU A 93 -21.92 -2.55 2.76
C LEU A 93 -21.36 -2.84 4.15
N ALA A 94 -20.04 -2.94 4.26
CA ALA A 94 -19.37 -3.10 5.54
C ALA A 94 -18.26 -2.06 5.69
N THR A 95 -18.25 -1.31 6.78
CA THR A 95 -17.08 -0.53 7.20
C THR A 95 -16.24 -1.42 8.12
N ILE A 96 -14.92 -1.47 7.90
CA ILE A 96 -13.99 -2.20 8.78
C ILE A 96 -12.99 -1.28 9.46
N GLY A 97 -12.54 -1.70 10.63
CA GLY A 97 -11.40 -1.11 11.35
C GLY A 97 -10.51 -2.21 11.91
N TYR A 98 -9.28 -1.88 12.29
CA TYR A 98 -8.37 -2.85 12.88
C TYR A 98 -7.29 -2.15 13.70
N THR A 99 -6.83 -2.82 14.74
CA THR A 99 -5.79 -2.33 15.64
C THR A 99 -5.00 -3.51 16.18
N LEU A 100 -3.67 -3.42 16.16
CA LEU A 100 -2.81 -4.40 16.82
C LEU A 100 -1.94 -3.73 17.87
N ALA A 101 -1.70 -4.45 18.96
CA ALA A 101 -0.74 -4.06 19.96
C ALA A 101 0.67 -3.91 19.33
N PRO A 102 1.47 -2.89 19.73
CA PRO A 102 2.75 -2.58 19.09
C PRO A 102 3.70 -3.76 18.95
N ALA A 103 3.79 -4.61 19.99
CA ALA A 103 4.63 -5.80 20.01
C ALA A 103 4.30 -6.86 18.92
N HIS A 104 3.13 -6.75 18.29
CA HIS A 104 2.63 -7.68 17.28
C HIS A 104 2.53 -7.06 15.88
N GLN A 105 2.90 -5.78 15.72
CA GLN A 105 2.95 -5.11 14.43
C GLN A 105 4.14 -5.60 13.57
N GLY A 106 4.11 -5.34 12.26
CA GLY A 106 5.18 -5.74 11.32
C GLY A 106 5.26 -7.24 11.01
N ARG A 107 4.53 -8.10 11.71
CA ARG A 107 4.60 -9.58 11.59
C ARG A 107 3.53 -10.18 10.66
N GLY A 108 2.75 -9.33 10.00
CA GLY A 108 1.69 -9.71 9.06
C GLY A 108 0.38 -10.13 9.70
N PHE A 109 0.23 -10.07 11.03
CA PHE A 109 -1.00 -10.49 11.72
C PHE A 109 -2.22 -9.65 11.34
N ALA A 110 -2.09 -8.31 11.23
CA ALA A 110 -3.22 -7.47 10.87
C ALA A 110 -3.76 -7.82 9.47
N ARG A 111 -2.85 -8.02 8.51
CA ARG A 111 -3.21 -8.44 7.15
C ARG A 111 -3.93 -9.79 7.17
N GLU A 112 -3.47 -10.74 7.97
CA GLU A 112 -4.10 -12.05 8.10
C GLU A 112 -5.50 -11.96 8.74
N ALA A 113 -5.64 -11.21 9.83
CA ALA A 113 -6.93 -11.01 10.49
C ALA A 113 -7.95 -10.32 9.57
N VAL A 114 -7.54 -9.24 8.90
CA VAL A 114 -8.41 -8.53 7.96
C VAL A 114 -8.71 -9.39 6.73
N ALA A 115 -7.74 -10.15 6.20
CA ALA A 115 -8.01 -11.10 5.12
C ALA A 115 -9.08 -12.12 5.50
N CYS A 116 -8.96 -12.73 6.68
CA CYS A 116 -9.91 -13.68 7.24
C CYS A 116 -11.31 -13.06 7.40
N LEU A 117 -11.39 -11.84 7.93
CA LEU A 117 -12.66 -11.11 8.04
C LEU A 117 -13.29 -10.86 6.66
N LEU A 118 -12.49 -10.44 5.68
CA LEU A 118 -12.97 -10.15 4.32
C LEU A 118 -13.52 -11.39 3.62
N ASP A 119 -12.87 -12.54 3.76
CA ASP A 119 -13.36 -13.80 3.18
C ASP A 119 -14.76 -14.13 3.73
N HIS A 120 -15.01 -13.86 5.02
CA HIS A 120 -16.35 -14.08 5.59
C HIS A 120 -17.37 -13.02 5.17
N LEU A 121 -16.99 -11.74 5.15
CA LEU A 121 -17.89 -10.66 4.74
C LEU A 121 -18.34 -10.83 3.28
N LEU A 122 -17.39 -11.06 2.38
CA LEU A 122 -17.64 -11.13 0.95
C LEU A 122 -18.21 -12.50 0.54
N ASP A 123 -17.61 -13.61 0.99
CA ASP A 123 -17.97 -14.93 0.48
C ASP A 123 -19.10 -15.60 1.27
N THR A 124 -19.21 -15.35 2.59
CA THR A 124 -20.22 -16.01 3.46
C THR A 124 -21.46 -15.13 3.68
N LEU A 125 -21.25 -13.87 4.06
CA LEU A 125 -22.34 -12.92 4.32
C LEU A 125 -22.89 -12.31 3.03
N GLY A 126 -22.11 -12.32 1.95
CA GLY A 126 -22.52 -11.76 0.65
C GLY A 126 -22.54 -10.23 0.65
N VAL A 127 -21.72 -9.60 1.49
CA VAL A 127 -21.48 -8.14 1.45
C VAL A 127 -20.93 -7.81 0.07
N HIS A 128 -21.53 -6.83 -0.60
CA HIS A 128 -21.10 -6.43 -1.94
C HIS A 128 -19.76 -5.69 -1.91
N ARG A 129 -19.58 -4.85 -0.88
CA ARG A 129 -18.47 -3.91 -0.78
C ARG A 129 -18.06 -3.66 0.67
N VAL A 130 -16.75 -3.62 0.88
CA VAL A 130 -16.12 -3.33 2.17
C VAL A 130 -15.33 -2.03 2.04
N GLU A 131 -15.43 -1.18 3.05
CA GLU A 131 -14.86 0.16 3.11
C GLU A 131 -13.99 0.31 4.34
N ALA A 132 -12.95 1.12 4.22
CA ALA A 132 -12.10 1.55 5.32
C ALA A 132 -11.65 2.99 5.06
N SER A 133 -11.53 3.78 6.12
CA SER A 133 -10.85 5.07 6.05
C SER A 133 -9.69 5.15 7.04
N LEU A 134 -8.74 6.03 6.77
CA LEU A 134 -7.53 6.20 7.55
C LEU A 134 -6.95 7.60 7.37
N ASP A 135 -6.27 8.08 8.40
CA ASP A 135 -5.39 9.25 8.26
C ASP A 135 -4.29 8.96 7.23
N PRO A 136 -4.08 9.80 6.19
CA PRO A 136 -3.09 9.57 5.13
C PRO A 136 -1.65 9.39 5.64
N ARG A 137 -1.33 9.89 6.84
CA ARG A 137 -0.02 9.71 7.48
C ARG A 137 0.18 8.27 7.97
N ASN A 138 -0.89 7.47 8.09
CA ASN A 138 -0.85 6.05 8.45
C ASN A 138 -0.55 5.14 7.24
N VAL A 139 0.65 5.31 6.68
CA VAL A 139 1.14 4.56 5.51
C VAL A 139 1.12 3.04 5.72
N ALA A 140 1.27 2.57 6.97
CA ALA A 140 1.22 1.15 7.30
C ALA A 140 -0.18 0.55 7.06
N SER A 141 -1.23 1.28 7.43
CA SER A 141 -2.64 0.93 7.21
C SER A 141 -2.99 0.96 5.71
N ALA A 142 -2.60 2.03 5.01
CA ALA A 142 -2.78 2.14 3.56
C ALA A 142 -2.17 0.95 2.81
N ARG A 143 -0.89 0.62 3.10
CA ARG A 143 -0.21 -0.55 2.53
C ARG A 143 -0.87 -1.88 2.87
N LEU A 144 -1.53 -1.99 4.01
CA LEU A 144 -2.25 -3.20 4.38
C LEU A 144 -3.47 -3.37 3.48
N LEU A 145 -4.30 -2.34 3.36
CA LEU A 145 -5.50 -2.33 2.53
C LEU A 145 -5.16 -2.60 1.06
N GLU A 146 -4.18 -1.89 0.53
CA GLU A 146 -3.67 -2.05 -0.82
C GLU A 146 -3.17 -3.49 -1.10
N ARG A 147 -2.46 -4.11 -0.16
CA ARG A 147 -2.01 -5.52 -0.28
C ARG A 147 -3.18 -6.51 -0.24
N LEU A 148 -4.31 -6.12 0.35
CA LEU A 148 -5.55 -6.89 0.34
C LEU A 148 -6.42 -6.61 -0.89
N GLY A 149 -5.99 -5.68 -1.74
CA GLY A 149 -6.62 -5.38 -3.03
C GLY A 149 -7.57 -4.21 -3.01
N PHE A 150 -7.64 -3.46 -1.90
CA PHE A 150 -8.44 -2.24 -1.85
C PHE A 150 -7.93 -1.21 -2.87
N ASP A 151 -8.87 -0.50 -3.45
CA ASP A 151 -8.65 0.71 -4.24
C ASP A 151 -8.74 1.92 -3.32
N HIS A 152 -7.84 2.90 -3.52
CA HIS A 152 -8.04 4.25 -2.99
C HIS A 152 -9.05 4.97 -3.89
N GLU A 153 -10.09 5.55 -3.30
CA GLU A 153 -11.16 6.21 -4.05
C GLU A 153 -11.18 7.72 -3.86
N GLY A 154 -10.43 8.25 -2.88
CA GLY A 154 -10.28 9.68 -2.69
C GLY A 154 -9.77 10.05 -1.31
N THR A 155 -9.35 11.30 -1.19
CA THR A 155 -8.94 11.94 0.06
C THR A 155 -9.92 13.05 0.37
N PHE A 156 -10.57 12.98 1.53
CA PHE A 156 -11.42 14.05 2.02
C PHE A 156 -10.58 15.01 2.84
N LEU A 157 -10.45 16.24 2.35
CA LEU A 157 -9.57 17.24 2.96
C LEU A 157 -10.19 17.80 4.23
N SER A 158 -9.40 17.89 5.31
CA SER A 158 -9.81 18.47 6.61
C SER A 158 -11.17 17.93 7.09
N ALA A 159 -11.37 16.60 7.00
CA ALA A 159 -12.68 15.96 7.19
C ALA A 159 -12.87 15.31 8.56
N VAL A 160 -11.78 15.00 9.28
CA VAL A 160 -11.82 14.29 10.56
C VAL A 160 -11.08 15.12 11.61
N VAL A 161 -11.59 15.16 12.84
CA VAL A 161 -10.86 15.73 13.98
C VAL A 161 -10.13 14.61 14.71
N ALA A 162 -8.81 14.68 14.77
CA ALA A 162 -7.95 13.79 15.52
C ALA A 162 -7.07 14.62 16.46
N ASP A 163 -7.09 14.31 17.76
CA ASP A 163 -6.35 15.05 18.80
C ASP A 163 -6.57 16.58 18.78
N GLY A 164 -7.79 17.00 18.46
CA GLY A 164 -8.17 18.42 18.40
C GLY A 164 -7.74 19.15 17.12
N GLU A 165 -7.07 18.47 16.18
CA GLU A 165 -6.70 19.01 14.88
C GLU A 165 -7.55 18.41 13.77
N TRP A 166 -7.92 19.22 12.78
CA TRP A 166 -8.52 18.71 11.55
C TRP A 166 -7.44 18.04 10.70
N THR A 167 -7.71 16.83 10.25
CA THR A 167 -6.85 16.03 9.38
C THR A 167 -7.63 15.55 8.16
N ASP A 168 -6.89 15.22 7.12
CA ASP A 168 -7.43 14.57 5.92
C ASP A 168 -7.81 13.12 6.22
N ASP A 169 -8.71 12.54 5.42
CA ASP A 169 -9.14 11.15 5.54
C ASP A 169 -9.07 10.46 4.17
N ASP A 170 -8.22 9.44 4.05
CA ASP A 170 -8.16 8.60 2.85
C ASP A 170 -9.24 7.53 2.90
N HIS A 171 -9.98 7.40 1.81
CA HIS A 171 -11.03 6.40 1.66
C HIS A 171 -10.60 5.28 0.73
N TYR A 172 -10.74 4.06 1.23
CA TYR A 172 -10.44 2.83 0.50
C TYR A 172 -11.66 1.94 0.42
N ALA A 173 -11.78 1.21 -0.68
CA ALA A 173 -12.82 0.23 -0.83
C ALA A 173 -12.41 -1.02 -1.61
N LEU A 174 -13.16 -2.09 -1.38
CA LEU A 174 -12.98 -3.39 -2.01
C LEU A 174 -14.35 -4.03 -2.27
N THR A 175 -14.62 -4.39 -3.52
CA THR A 175 -15.80 -5.19 -3.88
C THR A 175 -15.46 -6.68 -3.91
N ALA A 176 -16.49 -7.54 -3.86
CA ALA A 176 -16.32 -8.99 -3.99
C ALA A 176 -15.59 -9.37 -5.30
N ASP A 177 -16.01 -8.78 -6.43
CA ASP A 177 -15.39 -9.03 -7.74
C ASP A 177 -13.94 -8.55 -7.77
N ARG A 178 -13.67 -7.37 -7.19
CA ARG A 178 -12.31 -6.83 -7.11
C ARG A 178 -11.40 -7.73 -6.26
N ARG A 179 -11.90 -8.24 -5.13
CA ARG A 179 -11.16 -9.19 -4.28
C ARG A 179 -10.84 -10.47 -5.02
N ARG A 180 -11.80 -11.01 -5.78
CA ARG A 180 -11.60 -12.22 -6.59
C ARG A 180 -10.49 -12.03 -7.62
N THR A 181 -10.61 -11.00 -8.47
CA THR A 181 -9.58 -10.67 -9.47
C THR A 181 -8.23 -10.37 -8.82
N TRP A 182 -8.20 -9.68 -7.68
CA TRP A 182 -6.96 -9.48 -6.92
C TRP A 182 -6.36 -10.82 -6.48
N ASN A 183 -7.15 -11.75 -5.94
CA ASN A 183 -6.66 -13.04 -5.50
C ASN A 183 -6.13 -13.90 -6.66
N GLU A 184 -6.79 -13.85 -7.82
CA GLU A 184 -6.46 -14.61 -9.04
C GLU A 184 -5.28 -14.05 -9.85
N ARG A 185 -4.84 -12.81 -9.55
CA ARG A 185 -3.74 -12.17 -10.29
C ARG A 185 -2.46 -13.02 -10.26
N GLN A 186 -1.66 -12.91 -11.31
CA GLN A 186 -0.35 -13.55 -11.36
C GLN A 186 0.57 -13.04 -10.23
N ARG A 187 1.13 -13.96 -9.45
CA ARG A 187 2.08 -13.66 -8.36
C ARG A 187 3.48 -14.21 -8.61
N ALA A 188 3.62 -15.10 -9.58
CA ALA A 188 4.91 -15.66 -9.96
C ALA A 188 5.82 -14.58 -10.57
N ARG A 189 7.14 -14.78 -10.43
CA ARG A 189 8.13 -14.04 -11.22
C ARG A 189 7.84 -14.35 -12.70
N PRO A 190 7.77 -13.33 -13.57
CA PRO A 190 7.55 -13.57 -15.00
C PRO A 190 8.74 -14.29 -15.62
N ASP A 191 8.48 -15.06 -16.67
CA ASP A 191 9.51 -15.75 -17.46
C ASP A 191 10.16 -14.78 -18.45
N ASP A 192 9.37 -13.83 -18.98
CA ASP A 192 9.83 -12.80 -19.90
C ASP A 192 9.49 -11.40 -19.37
N VAL A 193 10.49 -10.51 -19.38
CA VAL A 193 10.33 -9.08 -19.13
C VAL A 193 11.08 -8.36 -20.24
N ARG A 194 10.42 -7.39 -20.87
CA ARG A 194 11.02 -6.64 -21.98
C ARG A 194 10.51 -5.21 -22.03
N PHE A 195 11.31 -4.37 -22.68
CA PHE A 195 10.90 -3.03 -23.04
C PHE A 195 10.17 -3.01 -24.36
N VAL A 196 9.03 -2.31 -24.39
CA VAL A 196 8.27 -2.07 -25.61
C VAL A 196 8.07 -0.57 -25.82
N GLU A 197 8.00 -0.18 -27.08
CA GLU A 197 7.77 1.21 -27.45
C GLU A 197 6.36 1.66 -27.04
N VAL A 198 6.26 2.89 -26.55
CA VAL A 198 4.97 3.54 -26.32
C VAL A 198 4.51 4.14 -27.64
N THR A 199 3.43 3.60 -28.20
CA THR A 199 2.88 3.97 -29.50
C THR A 199 1.47 4.51 -29.37
N ALA A 200 0.89 5.00 -30.47
CA ALA A 200 -0.53 5.37 -30.51
C ALA A 200 -1.47 4.22 -30.10
N GLY A 201 -1.06 2.96 -30.32
CA GLY A 201 -1.86 1.77 -30.02
C GLY A 201 -1.89 1.38 -28.54
N ASN A 202 -0.83 1.64 -27.77
CA ASN A 202 -0.74 1.24 -26.36
C ASN A 202 -0.68 2.42 -25.37
N ARG A 203 -0.49 3.68 -25.82
CA ARG A 203 -0.35 4.84 -24.92
C ARG A 203 -1.46 4.99 -23.89
N GLN A 204 -2.69 4.59 -24.22
CA GLN A 204 -3.83 4.65 -23.30
C GLN A 204 -3.74 3.61 -22.19
N GLN A 205 -3.17 2.44 -22.46
CA GLN A 205 -2.90 1.42 -21.45
C GLN A 205 -1.73 1.85 -20.57
N VAL A 206 -0.67 2.40 -21.18
CA VAL A 206 0.50 2.93 -20.46
C VAL A 206 0.10 4.10 -19.54
N LEU A 207 -0.78 4.99 -19.99
CA LEU A 207 -1.30 6.09 -19.17
C LEU A 207 -2.06 5.61 -17.93
N ARG A 208 -2.69 4.43 -17.99
CA ARG A 208 -3.47 3.84 -16.89
C ARG A 208 -2.62 3.01 -15.92
N LEU A 209 -1.31 2.90 -16.14
CA LEU A 209 -0.45 2.25 -15.16
C LEU A 209 -0.47 3.04 -13.87
N GLU A 210 -0.74 2.33 -12.79
CA GLU A 210 -0.94 2.93 -11.48
C GLU A 210 -0.03 2.24 -10.47
N ILE A 211 0.60 3.03 -9.62
CA ILE A 211 1.19 2.51 -8.39
C ILE A 211 0.16 2.58 -7.27
N HIS A 212 0.46 1.90 -6.18
CA HIS A 212 -0.30 2.05 -4.95
C HIS A 212 -0.31 3.52 -4.49
N HIS A 213 -1.44 4.01 -3.97
CA HIS A 213 -1.58 5.38 -3.49
C HIS A 213 -0.53 5.69 -2.42
N SER A 214 -0.25 4.75 -1.52
CA SER A 214 0.78 4.86 -0.49
C SER A 214 2.22 5.04 -1.04
N GLN A 215 2.42 4.87 -2.35
CA GLN A 215 3.69 5.05 -3.05
C GLN A 215 3.72 6.33 -3.91
N GLN A 216 2.59 7.01 -4.14
CA GLN A 216 2.50 8.14 -5.09
C GLN A 216 3.39 9.33 -4.72
N ARG A 217 3.76 9.46 -3.44
CA ARG A 217 4.75 10.46 -2.98
C ARG A 217 6.19 10.19 -3.44
N PHE A 218 6.47 9.00 -3.97
CA PHE A 218 7.82 8.58 -4.38
C PHE A 218 7.98 8.43 -5.88
N VAL A 219 6.87 8.30 -6.63
CA VAL A 219 6.89 8.13 -8.08
C VAL A 219 5.73 8.91 -8.67
N ALA A 220 6.03 9.82 -9.59
CA ALA A 220 5.03 10.64 -10.24
C ALA A 220 4.03 9.79 -11.04
N PRO A 221 2.76 10.21 -11.15
CA PRO A 221 1.78 9.56 -12.03
C PRO A 221 2.23 9.52 -13.50
N MET A 222 1.64 8.61 -14.28
CA MET A 222 1.96 8.50 -15.71
C MET A 222 1.65 9.76 -16.51
N ALA A 223 0.61 10.52 -16.13
CA ALA A 223 0.31 11.81 -16.76
C ALA A 223 1.47 12.81 -16.63
N GLN A 224 2.06 12.92 -15.43
CA GLN A 224 3.25 13.75 -15.21
C GLN A 224 4.44 13.20 -16.00
N SER A 225 4.59 11.88 -16.04
CA SER A 225 5.68 11.23 -16.80
C SER A 225 5.64 11.56 -18.29
N PHE A 226 4.45 11.61 -18.89
CA PHE A 226 4.29 12.07 -20.27
C PHE A 226 4.46 13.58 -20.43
N ALA A 227 4.04 14.38 -19.44
CA ALA A 227 4.24 15.83 -19.46
C ALA A 227 5.74 16.18 -19.48
N ASP A 228 6.52 15.58 -18.58
CA ASP A 228 7.97 15.76 -18.48
C ASP A 228 8.69 15.30 -19.75
N ALA A 229 8.22 14.21 -20.37
CA ALA A 229 8.79 13.76 -21.64
C ALA A 229 8.44 14.68 -22.82
N LEU A 230 7.28 15.35 -22.76
CA LEU A 230 6.81 16.27 -23.81
C LEU A 230 7.48 17.64 -23.69
N VAL A 231 7.72 18.09 -22.46
CA VAL A 231 8.36 19.37 -22.14
C VAL A 231 9.48 19.10 -21.14
N PRO A 232 10.67 18.68 -21.61
CA PRO A 232 11.77 18.33 -20.73
C PRO A 232 12.36 19.56 -20.03
N ASP A 233 12.85 19.36 -18.81
CA ASP A 233 13.57 20.38 -18.05
C ASP A 233 14.88 20.76 -18.73
N VAL A 234 15.33 21.99 -18.46
CA VAL A 234 16.62 22.51 -18.91
C VAL A 234 17.59 22.46 -17.75
N VAL A 235 18.64 21.65 -17.88
CA VAL A 235 19.70 21.49 -16.88
C VAL A 235 21.01 21.97 -17.50
N ASP A 236 21.76 22.80 -16.79
CA ASP A 236 23.00 23.40 -17.30
C ASP A 236 22.87 24.13 -18.65
N GLY A 237 21.68 24.69 -18.91
CA GLY A 237 21.39 25.47 -20.11
C GLY A 237 20.94 24.67 -21.32
N GLU A 238 20.89 23.34 -21.25
CA GLU A 238 20.44 22.45 -22.33
C GLU A 238 19.25 21.57 -21.87
N PRO A 239 18.28 21.29 -22.75
CA PRO A 239 17.16 20.42 -22.41
C PRO A 239 17.62 18.97 -22.25
N VAL A 240 17.12 18.29 -21.22
CA VAL A 240 17.34 16.84 -21.07
C VAL A 240 16.64 16.09 -22.19
N VAL A 241 17.22 14.96 -22.64
CA VAL A 241 16.64 14.15 -23.72
C VAL A 241 15.95 12.92 -23.11
N PRO A 242 14.61 12.89 -23.01
CA PRO A 242 13.91 11.77 -22.42
C PRO A 242 13.95 10.54 -23.34
N TRP A 243 14.31 9.40 -22.77
CA TRP A 243 14.09 8.09 -23.37
C TRP A 243 13.20 7.26 -22.45
N PHE A 244 12.13 6.69 -22.98
CA PHE A 244 11.19 5.91 -22.19
C PHE A 244 10.65 4.69 -22.92
N ARG A 245 10.25 3.69 -22.15
CA ARG A 245 9.63 2.46 -22.63
C ARG A 245 8.55 2.00 -21.67
N ALA A 246 7.54 1.34 -22.23
CA ALA A 246 6.66 0.49 -21.45
C ALA A 246 7.38 -0.81 -21.09
N ILE A 247 7.03 -1.39 -19.95
CA ILE A 247 7.55 -2.68 -19.49
C ILE A 247 6.44 -3.71 -19.70
N GLU A 248 6.71 -4.73 -20.51
CA GLU A 248 5.86 -5.92 -20.59
C GLU A 248 6.45 -7.04 -19.76
N ALA A 249 5.58 -7.78 -19.06
CA ALA A 249 5.90 -9.00 -18.34
C ALA A 249 4.91 -10.10 -18.75
N ASP A 250 5.40 -11.22 -19.30
CA ASP A 250 4.59 -12.30 -19.87
C ASP A 250 3.47 -11.78 -20.82
N SER A 251 3.84 -10.89 -21.75
CA SER A 251 2.91 -10.22 -22.69
C SER A 251 1.85 -9.31 -22.07
N SER A 252 1.95 -9.01 -20.77
CA SER A 252 1.07 -8.07 -20.08
C SER A 252 1.82 -6.78 -19.80
N LEU A 253 1.23 -5.64 -20.13
CA LEU A 253 1.79 -4.34 -19.77
C LEU A 253 1.81 -4.20 -18.24
N ALA A 254 3.01 -4.03 -17.67
CA ALA A 254 3.25 -4.19 -16.25
C ALA A 254 3.99 -3.00 -15.62
N GLY A 255 4.50 -2.07 -16.42
CA GLY A 255 5.25 -0.94 -15.90
C GLY A 255 5.74 0.03 -16.95
N PHE A 256 6.57 0.96 -16.52
CA PHE A 256 7.13 2.03 -17.32
C PHE A 256 8.53 2.38 -16.81
N VAL A 257 9.45 2.68 -17.73
CA VAL A 257 10.78 3.18 -17.43
C VAL A 257 11.06 4.44 -18.24
N MET A 258 11.75 5.40 -17.63
CA MET A 258 12.24 6.60 -18.30
C MET A 258 13.59 7.02 -17.75
N ILE A 259 14.48 7.43 -18.64
CA ILE A 259 15.78 8.01 -18.31
C ILE A 259 15.92 9.36 -19.01
N ALA A 260 16.76 10.24 -18.46
CA ALA A 260 17.43 11.26 -19.26
C ALA A 260 18.62 10.58 -19.96
N ALA A 261 18.61 10.62 -21.28
CA ALA A 261 19.64 10.03 -22.13
C ALA A 261 20.91 10.90 -22.12
N ARG A 262 22.05 10.26 -22.41
CA ARG A 262 23.33 10.95 -22.54
C ARG A 262 23.30 11.97 -23.67
N THR A 263 23.78 13.16 -23.41
CA THR A 263 24.07 14.21 -24.40
C THR A 263 25.51 14.72 -24.20
N GLU A 264 25.95 15.68 -25.01
CA GLU A 264 27.23 16.37 -24.76
C GLU A 264 27.18 17.22 -23.48
N ALA A 265 26.01 17.77 -23.15
CA ALA A 265 25.79 18.57 -21.94
C ALA A 265 25.58 17.70 -20.68
N HIS A 266 24.96 16.53 -20.84
CA HIS A 266 24.64 15.60 -19.76
C HIS A 266 25.29 14.23 -20.03
N PRO A 267 26.56 14.02 -19.62
CA PRO A 267 27.33 12.84 -20.02
C PRO A 267 26.93 11.54 -19.29
N GLU A 268 26.22 11.63 -18.16
CA GLU A 268 25.72 10.50 -17.40
C GLU A 268 24.22 10.28 -17.69
N ALA A 269 23.82 9.02 -17.92
CA ALA A 269 22.40 8.71 -18.00
C ALA A 269 21.78 8.77 -16.60
N TYR A 270 20.54 9.26 -16.52
CA TYR A 270 19.84 9.44 -15.25
C TYR A 270 18.51 8.68 -15.27
N LEU A 271 18.33 7.71 -14.37
CA LEU A 271 17.07 6.99 -14.18
C LEU A 271 16.05 7.93 -13.54
N TRP A 272 15.17 8.46 -14.39
CA TRP A 272 14.16 9.41 -13.96
C TRP A 272 12.95 8.70 -13.38
N ARG A 273 12.50 7.61 -14.02
CA ARG A 273 11.29 6.89 -13.60
C ARG A 273 11.47 5.39 -13.76
N LEU A 274 11.11 4.66 -12.72
CA LEU A 274 10.89 3.22 -12.76
C LEU A 274 9.59 2.90 -12.01
N LEU A 275 8.57 2.53 -12.77
CA LEU A 275 7.23 2.26 -12.27
C LEU A 275 6.84 0.83 -12.59
N VAL A 276 6.34 0.11 -11.58
CA VAL A 276 5.68 -1.19 -11.75
C VAL A 276 4.26 -1.05 -11.27
N ASP A 277 3.32 -1.39 -12.14
CA ASP A 277 1.89 -1.31 -11.86
C ASP A 277 1.54 -2.15 -10.62
N ARG A 278 0.66 -1.62 -9.78
CA ARG A 278 0.19 -2.21 -8.52
C ARG A 278 -0.30 -3.65 -8.66
N TRP A 279 -0.83 -4.04 -9.82
CA TRP A 279 -1.27 -5.41 -10.12
C TRP A 279 -0.11 -6.38 -10.37
N HIS A 280 1.07 -5.83 -10.70
CA HIS A 280 2.27 -6.56 -11.09
C HIS A 280 3.42 -6.44 -10.08
N GLN A 281 3.25 -5.69 -8.99
CA GLN A 281 4.28 -5.54 -7.96
C GLN A 281 4.62 -6.85 -7.23
N ARG A 282 5.84 -6.89 -6.66
CA ARG A 282 6.41 -8.03 -5.92
C ARG A 282 6.60 -9.30 -6.75
N ARG A 283 6.68 -9.15 -8.07
CA ARG A 283 7.00 -10.22 -9.02
C ARG A 283 8.44 -10.15 -9.56
N GLY A 284 9.30 -9.26 -9.04
CA GLY A 284 10.66 -9.07 -9.56
C GLY A 284 10.75 -8.30 -10.88
N ILE A 285 9.65 -7.73 -11.37
CA ILE A 285 9.61 -6.99 -12.65
C ILE A 285 10.51 -5.76 -12.64
N GLY A 286 10.44 -4.94 -11.58
CA GLY A 286 11.28 -3.75 -11.47
C GLY A 286 12.77 -4.07 -11.40
N GLU A 287 13.13 -5.17 -10.73
CA GLU A 287 14.50 -5.69 -10.72
C GLU A 287 14.95 -6.09 -12.13
N ARG A 288 14.16 -6.92 -12.81
CA ARG A 288 14.51 -7.37 -14.16
C ARG A 288 14.55 -6.22 -15.17
N ALA A 289 13.65 -5.25 -15.04
CA ALA A 289 13.64 -4.05 -15.86
C ALA A 289 14.92 -3.21 -15.66
N LEU A 290 15.36 -3.02 -14.41
CA LEU A 290 16.61 -2.33 -14.13
C LEU A 290 17.82 -3.09 -14.70
N GLU A 291 17.86 -4.41 -14.55
CA GLU A 291 18.92 -5.25 -15.14
C GLU A 291 18.99 -5.06 -16.67
N LEU A 292 17.85 -5.12 -17.36
CA LEU A 292 17.77 -4.90 -18.81
C LEU A 292 18.23 -3.49 -19.22
N LEU A 293 17.85 -2.47 -18.44
CA LEU A 293 18.31 -1.11 -18.68
C LEU A 293 19.83 -1.00 -18.53
N VAL A 294 20.39 -1.61 -17.49
CA VAL A 294 21.84 -1.64 -17.25
C VAL A 294 22.58 -2.40 -18.35
N GLU A 295 22.07 -3.56 -18.78
CA GLU A 295 22.60 -4.33 -19.91
C GLU A 295 22.63 -3.48 -21.20
N GLN A 296 21.54 -2.75 -21.49
CA GLN A 296 21.45 -1.86 -22.64
C GLN A 296 22.44 -0.69 -22.54
N LEU A 297 22.48 0.01 -21.41
CA LEU A 297 23.38 1.14 -21.21
C LEU A 297 24.86 0.73 -21.33
N ARG A 298 25.24 -0.45 -20.83
CA ARG A 298 26.59 -1.02 -21.04
C ARG A 298 26.89 -1.24 -22.52
N ALA A 299 25.95 -1.83 -23.26
CA ALA A 299 26.11 -2.08 -24.69
C ALA A 299 26.25 -0.77 -25.49
N ASP A 300 25.56 0.28 -25.05
CA ASP A 300 25.62 1.63 -25.61
C ASP A 300 26.87 2.43 -25.13
N GLY A 301 27.73 1.82 -24.31
CA GLY A 301 29.01 2.38 -23.88
C GLY A 301 28.91 3.39 -22.74
N HIS A 302 27.87 3.33 -21.92
CA HIS A 302 27.76 4.11 -20.69
C HIS A 302 28.62 3.50 -19.57
N GLU A 303 29.23 4.36 -18.75
CA GLU A 303 30.03 3.94 -17.58
C GLU A 303 29.24 3.99 -16.27
N THR A 304 28.17 4.79 -16.22
CA THR A 304 27.39 5.07 -15.02
C THR A 304 25.90 5.24 -15.32
N LEU A 305 25.09 5.01 -14.28
CA LEU A 305 23.67 5.35 -14.23
C LEU A 305 23.39 6.07 -12.91
N LEU A 306 22.83 7.27 -12.99
CA LEU A 306 22.39 8.06 -11.84
C LEU A 306 20.92 7.76 -11.51
N VAL A 307 20.52 8.01 -10.27
CA VAL A 307 19.13 8.01 -9.80
C VAL A 307 19.02 8.90 -8.57
N SER A 308 17.83 9.45 -8.31
CA SER A 308 17.51 10.08 -7.03
C SER A 308 16.26 9.45 -6.39
N TRP A 309 16.07 9.69 -5.09
CA TRP A 309 14.81 9.41 -4.42
C TRP A 309 14.59 10.27 -3.18
N HIS A 310 13.34 10.58 -2.87
CA HIS A 310 12.99 11.08 -1.54
C HIS A 310 13.17 9.99 -0.46
N PRO A 311 13.86 10.28 0.65
CA PRO A 311 13.98 9.34 1.76
C PRO A 311 12.62 9.16 2.45
N GLY A 312 12.38 7.95 2.97
CA GLY A 312 11.18 7.71 3.75
C GLY A 312 10.82 6.24 3.92
N ALA A 313 9.99 5.96 4.92
CA ALA A 313 9.57 4.60 5.23
C ALA A 313 8.90 3.94 4.01
N GLY A 314 9.51 2.86 3.52
CA GLY A 314 9.12 2.12 2.31
C GLY A 314 9.12 2.94 1.02
N GLY A 315 9.99 3.94 0.94
CA GLY A 315 10.47 4.48 -0.33
C GLY A 315 11.37 3.48 -1.07
N PRO A 316 11.94 3.89 -2.21
CA PRO A 316 12.69 2.99 -3.09
C PRO A 316 14.15 2.79 -2.65
N GLU A 317 14.62 3.45 -1.58
CA GLU A 317 16.01 3.39 -1.14
C GLU A 317 16.57 1.96 -1.00
N PRO A 318 15.94 1.02 -0.26
CA PRO A 318 16.48 -0.34 -0.16
C PRO A 318 16.55 -1.03 -1.52
N PHE A 319 15.60 -0.73 -2.42
CA PHE A 319 15.61 -1.29 -3.77
C PHE A 319 16.85 -0.88 -4.55
N TYR A 320 17.26 0.40 -4.51
CA TYR A 320 18.45 0.87 -5.22
C TYR A 320 19.75 0.42 -4.54
N LEU A 321 19.83 0.53 -3.22
CA LEU A 321 21.04 0.13 -2.48
C LEU A 321 21.35 -1.36 -2.63
N ASP A 322 20.33 -2.23 -2.54
CA ASP A 322 20.49 -3.67 -2.75
C ASP A 322 20.97 -4.03 -4.17
N ARG A 323 20.82 -3.10 -5.12
CA ARG A 323 21.21 -3.24 -6.54
C ARG A 323 22.53 -2.56 -6.87
N GLY A 324 23.28 -2.12 -5.86
CA GLY A 324 24.64 -1.61 -5.99
C GLY A 324 24.73 -0.12 -6.31
N PHE A 325 23.61 0.62 -6.23
CA PHE A 325 23.68 2.09 -6.25
C PHE A 325 24.34 2.57 -4.96
N VAL A 326 25.28 3.51 -5.09
CA VAL A 326 26.00 4.12 -3.98
C VAL A 326 25.62 5.60 -3.91
N PRO A 327 25.11 6.11 -2.77
CA PRO A 327 24.82 7.53 -2.60
C PRO A 327 26.04 8.40 -2.91
N THR A 328 25.85 9.47 -3.67
CA THR A 328 26.94 10.37 -4.09
C THR A 328 27.29 11.40 -3.00
N GLY A 329 26.41 11.56 -2.01
CA GLY A 329 26.49 12.59 -0.99
C GLY A 329 25.74 13.87 -1.36
N ILE A 330 25.21 13.96 -2.59
CA ILE A 330 24.39 15.07 -3.05
C ILE A 330 22.95 14.85 -2.60
N VAL A 331 22.34 15.93 -2.10
CA VAL A 331 20.92 15.99 -1.77
C VAL A 331 20.34 17.26 -2.38
N GLU A 332 19.47 17.12 -3.36
CA GLU A 332 18.82 18.22 -4.07
C GLU A 332 17.31 18.07 -3.97
N ASP A 333 16.61 19.16 -3.63
CA ASP A 333 15.17 19.17 -3.37
C ASP A 333 14.67 18.09 -2.38
N GLY A 334 15.56 17.66 -1.47
CA GLY A 334 15.28 16.60 -0.51
C GLY A 334 15.32 15.19 -1.08
N GLU A 335 15.86 14.99 -2.28
CA GLU A 335 16.15 13.69 -2.87
C GLU A 335 17.63 13.33 -2.71
N ILE A 336 17.91 12.07 -2.38
CA ILE A 336 19.27 11.53 -2.28
C ILE A 336 19.67 11.04 -3.66
N GLU A 337 20.74 11.59 -4.22
CA GLU A 337 21.33 11.09 -5.45
C GLU A 337 22.24 9.87 -5.17
N ALA A 338 22.15 8.86 -6.03
CA ALA A 338 23.04 7.71 -6.02
C ALA A 338 23.47 7.33 -7.44
N ARG A 339 24.63 6.67 -7.51
CA ARG A 339 25.26 6.25 -8.77
C ARG A 339 25.50 4.75 -8.77
N LEU A 340 25.15 4.10 -9.88
CA LEU A 340 25.57 2.75 -10.21
C LEU A 340 26.68 2.81 -11.25
N ARG A 341 27.77 2.07 -11.01
CA ARG A 341 28.82 1.86 -12.01
C ARG A 341 28.43 0.68 -12.90
N LEU A 342 28.48 0.89 -14.22
CA LEU A 342 28.12 -0.08 -15.23
C LEU A 342 29.31 -1.00 -15.53
#